data_AF-A0A7L4NJ03-F1
#
_entry.id   AF-A0A7L4NJ03-F1
#
_cell.length_a   1.000
_cell.length_b   1.000
_cell.length_c   1.000
_cell.angle_alpha   90.00
_cell.angle_beta   90.00
_cell.angle_gamma   90.00
#
_symmetry.space_group_name_H-M   'P 1'
#
loop_
_entity.id
_entity.type
_entity.pdbx_description
1 polymer ?
#
loop_
_entity_poly.entity_id
_entity_poly.type
_entity_poly.pdbx_seq_one_letter_code
_entity_poly.pdbx_strand_id
1 'polypeptide(L)'
;LWNYFHQYLLPEYAAARSGVHIVSGPVFDYDSDGLYDAPEKVKRQPSNSEVPVPTHYFIVLTSCKNTSETPLECEGSLDALSFIIPHREDNSESCADGKSESMWVEERMKFHTARIRDVELLTGLSFYQDRKQPVSEVLQLKTYLPTSETV
;
A
#
# COMPACT_ATOMS: atom_id res chain seq x y z
N LEU A 1 4.65 6.88 12.01
CA LEU A 1 4.14 6.52 10.65
C LEU A 1 3.13 5.36 10.69
N TRP A 2 3.52 4.09 10.84
CA TRP A 2 2.58 2.95 10.72
C TRP A 2 1.41 3.02 11.71
N ASN A 3 1.69 3.32 12.98
CA ASN A 3 0.65 3.51 14.00
C ASN A 3 -0.28 4.67 13.66
N TYR A 4 0.27 5.81 13.23
CA TYR A 4 -0.51 6.97 12.84
C TYR A 4 -1.46 6.67 11.67
N PHE A 5 -0.97 5.93 10.65
CA PHE A 5 -1.82 5.49 9.55
C PHE A 5 -3.01 4.66 10.04
N HIS A 6 -2.78 3.66 10.89
CA HIS A 6 -3.85 2.77 11.35
C HIS A 6 -4.81 3.43 12.34
N GLN A 7 -4.31 4.37 13.17
CA GLN A 7 -5.12 5.02 14.21
C GLN A 7 -5.92 6.22 13.68
N TYR A 8 -5.43 6.92 12.66
CA TYR A 8 -6.02 8.17 12.19
C TYR A 8 -6.42 8.11 10.71
N LEU A 9 -5.47 7.86 9.81
CA LEU A 9 -5.74 7.92 8.36
C LEU A 9 -6.69 6.81 7.88
N LEU A 10 -6.53 5.59 8.40
CA LEU A 10 -7.32 4.45 7.99
C LEU A 10 -8.81 4.59 8.38
N PRO A 11 -9.16 4.99 9.62
CA PRO A 11 -10.53 5.37 9.97
C PRO A 11 -11.11 6.47 9.08
N GLU A 12 -10.33 7.50 8.74
CA GLU A 12 -10.77 8.57 7.82
C GLU A 12 -11.07 8.03 6.42
N TYR A 13 -10.18 7.20 5.86
CA TYR A 13 -10.42 6.53 4.57
C TYR A 13 -11.64 5.62 4.61
N ALA A 14 -11.85 4.88 5.70
CA ALA A 14 -13.01 4.01 5.86
C ALA A 14 -14.31 4.81 5.91
N ALA A 15 -14.34 5.92 6.66
CA ALA A 15 -15.50 6.80 6.76
C ALA A 15 -15.83 7.48 5.43
N ALA A 16 -14.81 7.92 4.68
CA ALA A 16 -15.00 8.60 3.40
C ALA A 16 -15.48 7.68 2.25
N ARG A 17 -15.25 6.36 2.38
CA ARG A 17 -15.50 5.37 1.31
C ARG A 17 -16.55 4.31 1.65
N SER A 18 -17.32 4.52 2.72
CA SER A 18 -18.31 3.55 3.22
C SER A 18 -17.72 2.16 3.50
N GLY A 19 -16.53 2.17 4.10
CA GLY A 19 -15.73 0.99 4.39
C GLY A 19 -14.61 0.76 3.39
N VAL A 20 -13.56 0.08 3.84
CA VAL A 20 -12.41 -0.31 3.02
C VAL A 20 -12.02 -1.76 3.34
N HIS A 21 -11.76 -2.54 2.30
CA HIS A 21 -11.05 -3.81 2.43
C HIS A 21 -9.55 -3.54 2.39
N ILE A 22 -8.79 -4.15 3.30
CA ILE A 22 -7.37 -3.86 3.51
C ILE A 22 -6.57 -5.14 3.35
N VAL A 23 -5.56 -5.10 2.50
CA VAL A 23 -4.49 -6.10 2.48
C VAL A 23 -3.18 -5.38 2.74
N SER A 24 -2.36 -5.91 3.64
CA SER A 24 -1.03 -5.35 3.91
C SER A 24 -0.03 -6.47 4.12
N GLY A 25 1.25 -6.17 3.88
CA GLY A 25 2.31 -7.16 4.03
C GLY A 25 3.70 -6.59 3.80
N PRO A 26 4.74 -7.41 4.04
CA PRO A 26 6.12 -7.04 3.79
C PRO A 26 6.48 -7.12 2.30
N VAL A 27 7.53 -6.39 1.93
CA VAL A 27 8.20 -6.46 0.62
C VAL A 27 9.68 -6.71 0.86
N PHE A 28 10.27 -7.59 0.06
CA PHE A 28 11.70 -7.87 0.07
C PHE A 28 12.25 -7.63 -1.34
N ASP A 29 12.88 -6.48 -1.50
CA ASP A 29 13.54 -6.02 -2.73
C ASP A 29 14.86 -5.35 -2.32
N TYR A 30 15.90 -6.16 -2.19
CA TYR A 30 17.23 -5.78 -1.72
C TYR A 30 18.19 -5.41 -2.84
N ASP A 31 17.92 -5.84 -4.08
CA ASP A 31 18.68 -5.43 -5.26
C ASP A 31 18.03 -4.25 -6.01
N SER A 32 16.86 -3.79 -5.56
CA SER A 32 16.16 -2.60 -6.04
C SER A 32 15.77 -2.68 -7.52
N ASP A 33 15.44 -3.88 -8.00
CA ASP A 33 14.98 -4.13 -9.37
C ASP A 33 13.45 -3.98 -9.54
N GLY A 34 12.72 -3.80 -8.43
CA GLY A 34 11.27 -3.66 -8.42
C GLY A 34 10.52 -4.99 -8.50
N LEU A 35 11.21 -6.12 -8.32
CA LEU A 35 10.65 -7.47 -8.30
C LEU A 35 10.85 -8.11 -6.92
N TYR A 36 10.07 -9.15 -6.64
CA TYR A 36 10.28 -9.92 -5.42
C TYR A 36 11.60 -10.68 -5.47
N ASP A 37 12.36 -10.63 -4.39
CA ASP A 37 13.62 -11.34 -4.29
C ASP A 37 13.46 -12.83 -3.97
N ALA A 38 14.43 -13.61 -4.45
CA ALA A 38 14.60 -14.99 -4.02
C ALA A 38 15.08 -15.05 -2.55
N PRO A 39 14.70 -16.09 -1.77
CA PRO A 39 15.01 -16.17 -0.33
C PRO A 39 16.49 -16.04 0.04
N GLU A 40 17.40 -16.33 -0.90
CA GLU A 40 18.85 -16.26 -0.73
C GLU A 40 19.38 -14.82 -0.67
N LYS A 41 18.69 -13.87 -1.32
CA LYS A 41 19.09 -12.45 -1.35
C LYS A 41 18.62 -11.65 -0.14
N VAL A 42 17.60 -12.16 0.57
CA VAL A 42 16.96 -11.49 1.69
C VAL A 42 17.92 -11.36 2.87
N LYS A 43 18.27 -10.13 3.25
CA LYS A 43 19.13 -9.89 4.42
C LYS A 43 18.36 -10.20 5.71
N ARG A 44 19.07 -10.80 6.66
CA ARG A 44 18.55 -11.16 7.98
C ARG A 44 19.19 -10.30 9.05
N GLN A 45 18.52 -10.16 10.18
CA GLN A 45 19.00 -9.30 11.25
C GLN A 45 20.31 -9.84 11.85
N PRO A 46 21.32 -8.99 12.15
CA PRO A 46 22.62 -9.45 12.65
C PRO A 46 22.54 -10.18 14.01
N SER A 47 21.55 -9.83 14.84
CA SER A 47 21.36 -10.35 16.21
C SER A 47 20.43 -11.56 16.30
N ASN A 48 19.63 -11.83 15.26
CA ASN A 48 18.71 -12.96 15.21
C ASN A 48 18.57 -13.44 13.76
N SER A 49 19.34 -14.47 13.41
CA SER A 49 19.62 -14.86 12.03
C SER A 49 18.47 -15.51 11.29
N GLU A 50 17.28 -15.64 11.88
CA GLU A 50 16.13 -16.31 11.25
C GLU A 50 15.09 -15.33 10.71
N VAL A 51 15.00 -14.11 11.25
CA VAL A 51 13.93 -13.17 10.89
C VAL A 51 14.41 -12.23 9.76
N PRO A 52 13.79 -12.30 8.56
CA PRO A 52 14.09 -11.37 7.49
C PRO A 52 13.49 -9.99 7.80
N VAL A 53 14.21 -8.93 7.41
CA VAL A 53 13.74 -7.55 7.59
C VAL A 53 13.19 -7.05 6.26
N PRO A 54 11.92 -6.62 6.16
CA PRO A 54 11.38 -6.10 4.90
C PRO A 54 12.10 -4.81 4.48
N THR A 55 12.29 -4.61 3.16
CA THR A 55 12.77 -3.32 2.64
C THR A 55 11.65 -2.30 2.53
N HIS A 56 10.41 -2.77 2.30
CA HIS A 56 9.21 -1.95 2.30
C HIS A 56 8.04 -2.69 2.96
N TYR A 57 6.97 -1.96 3.25
CA TYR A 57 5.66 -2.51 3.57
C TYR A 57 4.65 -2.00 2.56
N PHE A 58 3.79 -2.89 2.06
CA PHE A 58 2.71 -2.50 1.19
C PHE A 58 1.37 -2.43 1.95
N ILE A 59 0.49 -1.54 1.50
CA ILE A 59 -0.91 -1.49 1.91
C ILE A 59 -1.75 -1.32 0.65
N VAL A 60 -2.77 -2.14 0.46
CA VAL A 60 -3.77 -2.01 -0.60
C VAL A 60 -5.13 -1.80 0.07
N LEU A 61 -5.70 -0.63 -0.14
CA LEU A 61 -7.07 -0.29 0.24
C LEU A 61 -7.97 -0.48 -0.98
N THR A 62 -9.08 -1.18 -0.79
CA THR A 62 -10.10 -1.37 -1.83
C THR A 62 -11.46 -0.93 -1.31
N SER A 63 -12.18 -0.15 -2.09
CA SER A 63 -13.57 0.24 -1.84
C SER A 63 -14.40 0.14 -3.10
N CYS A 64 -15.69 0.45 -3.01
CA CYS A 64 -16.52 0.64 -4.18
C CYS A 64 -16.39 2.08 -4.69
N LYS A 65 -16.45 2.30 -6.01
CA LYS A 65 -16.58 3.68 -6.55
C LYS A 65 -17.91 4.32 -6.13
N ASN A 66 -18.95 3.50 -6.00
CA ASN A 66 -20.23 3.94 -5.45
C ASN A 66 -20.13 3.92 -3.92
N THR A 67 -20.02 5.09 -3.29
CA THR A 67 -19.97 5.21 -1.82
C THR A 67 -21.28 4.85 -1.12
N SER A 68 -22.34 4.53 -1.86
CA SER A 68 -23.57 3.96 -1.26
C SER A 68 -23.44 2.45 -0.97
N GLU A 69 -22.44 1.78 -1.55
CA GLU A 69 -22.19 0.34 -1.42
C GLU A 69 -20.98 0.08 -0.53
N THR A 70 -21.01 -1.05 0.18
CA THR A 70 -19.84 -1.52 0.95
C THR A 70 -18.87 -2.30 0.05
N PRO A 71 -17.58 -2.44 0.43
CA PRO A 71 -16.63 -3.26 -0.33
C PRO A 71 -17.07 -4.73 -0.52
N LEU A 72 -17.94 -5.26 0.36
CA LEU A 72 -18.45 -6.63 0.30
C LEU A 72 -19.55 -6.80 -0.77
N GLU A 73 -20.36 -5.76 -0.97
CA GLU A 73 -21.55 -5.78 -1.83
C GLU A 73 -21.31 -5.05 -3.16
N CYS A 74 -20.08 -4.61 -3.43
CA CYS A 74 -19.75 -3.84 -4.62
C CYS A 74 -19.83 -4.69 -5.90
N GLU A 75 -21.00 -4.65 -6.55
CA GLU A 75 -21.25 -5.25 -7.86
C GLU A 75 -20.61 -4.42 -8.98
N GLY A 76 -20.50 -3.11 -8.76
CA GLY A 76 -19.94 -2.14 -9.69
C GLY A 76 -18.41 -2.13 -9.76
N SER A 77 -17.88 -1.01 -10.27
CA SER A 77 -16.45 -0.78 -10.38
C SER A 77 -15.82 -0.52 -9.00
N LEU A 78 -14.70 -1.20 -8.74
CA LEU A 78 -13.88 -0.96 -7.55
C LEU A 78 -13.10 0.35 -7.68
N ASP A 79 -12.79 0.92 -6.53
CA ASP A 79 -11.76 1.94 -6.37
C ASP A 79 -10.64 1.37 -5.49
N ALA A 80 -9.40 1.71 -5.81
CA ALA A 80 -8.24 1.18 -5.10
C ALA A 80 -7.18 2.25 -4.87
N LEU A 81 -6.58 2.20 -3.69
CA LEU A 81 -5.47 3.05 -3.29
C LEU A 81 -4.41 2.16 -2.65
N SER A 82 -3.21 2.16 -3.21
CA SER A 82 -2.09 1.35 -2.71
C SER A 82 -0.86 2.18 -2.40
N PHE A 83 -0.10 1.70 -1.42
CA PHE A 83 1.12 2.32 -0.92
C PHE A 83 2.24 1.29 -0.86
N ILE A 84 3.47 1.71 -1.18
CA ILE A 84 4.70 0.94 -0.94
C ILE A 84 5.62 1.82 -0.09
N ILE A 85 5.62 1.58 1.22
CA ILE A 85 6.23 2.47 2.20
C ILE A 85 7.65 1.95 2.52
N PRO A 86 8.70 2.76 2.36
CA PRO A 86 10.06 2.34 2.68
C PRO A 86 10.23 2.07 4.16
N HIS A 87 10.79 0.91 4.49
CA HIS A 87 11.10 0.54 5.86
C HIS A 87 12.51 1.03 6.21
N ARG A 88 12.57 2.14 6.96
CA ARG A 88 13.81 2.83 7.33
C ARG A 88 13.93 2.98 8.84
N GLU A 89 15.16 3.10 9.33
CA GLU A 89 15.47 3.33 10.75
C GLU A 89 15.07 4.74 11.22
N ASP A 90 15.00 5.70 10.29
CA ASP A 90 14.65 7.09 10.56
C ASP A 90 13.53 7.61 9.64
N ASN A 91 13.03 8.81 9.97
CA ASN A 91 12.05 9.53 9.15
C ASN A 91 12.68 10.74 8.44
N SER A 92 13.99 10.70 8.13
CA SER A 92 14.72 11.86 7.62
C SER A 92 14.22 12.36 6.26
N GLU A 93 13.69 11.46 5.41
CA GLU A 93 13.03 11.85 4.16
C GLU A 93 11.79 12.74 4.35
N SER A 94 11.16 12.73 5.53
CA SER A 94 10.03 13.61 5.85
C SER A 94 10.45 14.92 6.54
N CYS A 95 11.74 15.09 6.85
CA CYS A 95 12.24 16.22 7.65
C CYS A 95 11.33 16.48 8.88
N ALA A 96 11.07 15.40 9.64
CA ALA A 96 10.04 15.35 10.68
C ALA A 96 10.42 16.08 11.99
N ASP A 97 11.66 16.56 12.10
CA ASP A 97 12.17 17.20 13.32
C ASP A 97 11.32 18.41 13.72
N GLY A 98 10.73 18.35 14.92
CA GLY A 98 9.87 19.40 15.45
C GLY A 98 8.47 19.50 14.83
N LYS A 99 8.08 18.59 13.92
CA LYS A 99 6.74 18.56 13.31
C LYS A 99 5.85 17.51 13.98
N SER A 100 4.55 17.79 14.12
CA SER A 100 3.57 16.77 14.53
C SER A 100 3.40 15.70 13.45
N GLU A 101 3.11 14.46 13.86
CA GLU A 101 2.88 13.34 12.93
C GLU A 101 1.79 13.65 11.88
N SER A 102 0.77 14.41 12.26
CA SER A 102 -0.30 14.85 11.36
C SER A 102 0.16 15.68 10.17
N MET A 103 1.29 16.39 10.27
CA MET A 103 1.76 17.27 9.20
C MET A 103 2.59 16.54 8.14
N TRP A 104 3.25 15.44 8.48
CA TRP A 104 4.23 14.82 7.58
C TRP A 104 3.88 13.37 7.20
N VAL A 105 3.10 12.65 8.01
CA VAL A 105 2.77 11.25 7.72
C VAL A 105 1.89 11.14 6.48
N GLU A 106 0.86 11.97 6.35
CA GLU A 106 -0.03 11.94 5.19
C GLU A 106 0.71 12.30 3.89
N GLU A 107 1.55 13.34 3.92
CA GLU A 107 2.39 13.73 2.78
C GLU A 107 3.34 12.58 2.37
N ARG A 108 3.99 11.95 3.35
CA ARG A 108 4.88 10.81 3.11
C ARG A 108 4.12 9.62 2.52
N MET A 109 2.94 9.29 3.04
CA MET A 109 2.10 8.22 2.50
C MET A 109 1.67 8.51 1.06
N LYS A 110 1.19 9.74 0.79
CA LYS A 110 0.79 10.16 -0.57
C LYS A 110 1.94 10.06 -1.57
N PHE A 111 3.15 10.48 -1.18
CA PHE A 111 4.33 10.39 -2.02
C PHE A 111 4.67 8.93 -2.40
N HIS A 112 4.44 7.99 -1.48
CA HIS A 112 4.66 6.55 -1.67
C HIS A 112 3.43 5.79 -2.18
N THR A 113 2.51 6.49 -2.85
CA THR A 113 1.40 5.85 -3.56
C THR A 113 1.94 5.08 -4.75
N ALA A 114 1.41 3.88 -4.98
CA ALA A 114 1.82 3.01 -6.06
C ALA A 114 0.62 2.36 -6.75
N ARG A 115 0.82 1.76 -7.92
CA ARG A 115 -0.19 0.94 -8.57
C ARG A 115 -0.28 -0.40 -7.84
N ILE A 116 -1.43 -1.06 -7.88
CA ILE A 116 -1.54 -2.45 -7.40
C ILE A 116 -0.57 -3.35 -8.17
N ARG A 117 -0.34 -3.06 -9.46
CA ARG A 117 0.63 -3.82 -10.27
C ARG A 117 2.05 -3.74 -9.71
N ASP A 118 2.46 -2.61 -9.13
CA ASP A 118 3.78 -2.47 -8.52
C ASP A 118 3.89 -3.35 -7.27
N VAL A 119 2.82 -3.41 -6.47
CA VAL A 119 2.74 -4.32 -5.32
C VAL A 119 2.83 -5.79 -5.75
N GLU A 120 2.12 -6.19 -6.82
CA GLU A 120 2.20 -7.56 -7.36
C GLU A 120 3.61 -7.93 -7.82
N LEU A 121 4.30 -7.01 -8.50
CA LEU A 121 5.68 -7.24 -8.96
C LEU A 121 6.63 -7.45 -7.79
N LEU A 122 6.54 -6.61 -6.75
CA LEU A 122 7.40 -6.63 -5.57
C LEU A 122 7.12 -7.78 -4.58
N THR A 123 5.94 -8.40 -4.66
CA THR A 123 5.52 -9.43 -3.70
C THR A 123 5.33 -10.80 -4.32
N GLY A 124 5.23 -10.89 -5.65
CA GLY A 124 4.83 -12.11 -6.35
C GLY A 124 3.35 -12.50 -6.14
N LEU A 125 2.57 -11.65 -5.46
CA LEU A 125 1.14 -11.88 -5.25
C LEU A 125 0.33 -11.49 -6.49
N SER A 126 -0.92 -11.97 -6.54
CA SER A 126 -1.89 -11.54 -7.54
C SER A 126 -3.24 -11.24 -6.91
N PHE A 127 -3.71 -10.01 -7.05
CA PHE A 127 -4.97 -9.55 -6.44
C PHE A 127 -6.19 -9.74 -7.37
N TYR A 128 -7.39 -9.77 -6.80
CA TYR A 128 -8.70 -9.75 -7.48
C TYR A 128 -8.98 -10.87 -8.50
N GLN A 129 -8.40 -12.07 -8.31
CA GLN A 129 -8.58 -13.20 -9.22
C GLN A 129 -10.02 -13.75 -9.27
N ASP A 130 -10.76 -13.68 -8.16
CA ASP A 130 -12.12 -14.24 -8.04
C ASP A 130 -13.25 -13.27 -8.45
N ARG A 131 -12.90 -12.12 -9.04
CA ARG A 131 -13.89 -11.13 -9.47
C ARG A 131 -14.60 -11.59 -10.75
N LYS A 132 -15.91 -11.31 -10.83
CA LYS A 132 -16.74 -11.66 -12.00
C LYS A 132 -16.55 -10.71 -13.18
N GLN A 133 -15.91 -9.55 -12.97
CA GLN A 133 -15.63 -8.57 -14.02
C GLN A 133 -14.69 -9.11 -15.12
N PRO A 134 -14.74 -8.55 -16.33
CA PRO A 134 -13.76 -8.83 -17.37
C PRO A 134 -12.33 -8.55 -16.89
N VAL A 135 -11.39 -9.41 -17.30
CA VAL A 135 -9.96 -9.27 -16.94
C VAL A 135 -9.40 -7.89 -17.33
N SER A 136 -9.85 -7.32 -18.45
CA SER A 136 -9.44 -5.98 -18.88
C SER A 136 -9.76 -4.88 -17.86
N GLU A 137 -10.92 -4.96 -17.19
CA GLU A 137 -11.30 -3.99 -16.15
C GLU A 137 -10.46 -4.16 -14.89
N VAL A 138 -10.17 -5.40 -14.52
CA VAL A 138 -9.26 -5.71 -13.40
C VAL A 138 -7.85 -5.20 -13.70
N LEU A 139 -7.36 -5.36 -14.93
CA LEU A 139 -6.06 -4.83 -15.33
C LEU A 139 -6.04 -3.30 -15.32
N GLN A 140 -7.09 -2.64 -15.81
CA GLN A 140 -7.22 -1.18 -15.72
C GLN A 140 -7.13 -0.70 -14.27
N LEU A 141 -7.88 -1.32 -13.37
CA LEU A 141 -7.81 -1.04 -11.93
C LEU A 141 -6.39 -1.24 -11.39
N LYS A 142 -5.72 -2.33 -11.76
CA LYS A 142 -4.38 -2.65 -11.26
C LYS A 142 -3.29 -1.69 -11.74
N THR A 143 -3.47 -1.11 -12.93
CA THR A 143 -2.51 -0.18 -13.55
C THR A 143 -2.78 1.29 -13.23
N TYR A 144 -3.93 1.60 -12.63
CA TYR A 144 -4.27 2.95 -12.22
C TYR A 144 -3.35 3.43 -11.10
N LEU A 145 -2.83 4.65 -11.23
CA LEU A 145 -2.07 5.35 -10.19
C LEU A 145 -2.89 6.57 -9.75
N PRO A 146 -3.37 6.62 -8.51
CA PRO A 146 -4.04 7.79 -7.98
C PRO A 146 -3.07 8.98 -7.93
N THR A 147 -3.39 10.07 -8.64
CA THR A 147 -2.68 11.34 -8.49
C THR A 147 -3.41 12.20 -7.47
N SER A 148 -2.72 12.64 -6.43
CA SER A 148 -3.24 13.72 -5.58
C SER A 148 -3.17 15.02 -6.40
N GLU A 149 -4.30 15.68 -6.65
CA GLU A 149 -4.28 17.04 -7.19
C GLU A 149 -3.62 17.95 -6.15
N THR A 150 -2.50 18.57 -6.51
CA THR A 150 -2.01 19.77 -5.82
C THR A 150 -2.98 20.90 -6.17
N VAL A 151 -3.88 21.24 -5.23
CA VAL A 151 -4.63 22.50 -5.28
C VAL A 151 -3.73 23.63 -4.76
#